data_AF-A0A849F0D0-F1
#
_entry.id   AF-A0A849F0D0-F1
#
_cell.length_a   1.000
_cell.length_b   1.000
_cell.length_c   1.000
_cell.angle_alpha   90.00
_cell.angle_beta   90.00
_cell.angle_gamma   90.00
#
_symmetry.space_group_name_H-M   'P 1'
#
loop_
_entity.id
_entity.type
_entity.pdbx_description
1 polymer ?
#
loop_
_entity_poly.entity_id
_entity_poly.type
_entity_poly.pdbx_seq_one_letter_code
_entity_poly.pdbx_strand_id
1 'polypeptide(L)' 'IKQKGFSRIPVYDRNQSRIKGILYTKDLIGVIESDERTIEEFCSKENLIEVKESMKLDNLLNLMVYRKCTWHW' A
#
# COMPACT_ATOMS: atom_id res chain seq x y z
N ILE A 1 -8.50 1.02 -10.99
CA ILE A 1 -7.86 1.95 -10.02
C ILE A 1 -8.31 3.40 -10.25
N LYS A 2 -8.10 3.94 -11.45
CA LYS A 2 -8.43 5.34 -11.82
C LYS A 2 -9.85 5.81 -11.47
N GLN A 3 -10.86 4.93 -11.57
CA GLN A 3 -12.25 5.26 -11.25
C GLN A 3 -12.53 5.43 -9.74
N LYS A 4 -11.76 4.76 -8.86
CA LYS A 4 -11.99 4.83 -7.40
C LYS A 4 -11.10 5.85 -6.69
N GLY A 5 -10.07 6.39 -7.36
CA GLY A 5 -9.23 7.46 -6.81
C GLY A 5 -8.24 7.05 -5.71
N PHE A 6 -8.02 5.75 -5.48
CA PHE A 6 -7.04 5.28 -4.50
C PHE A 6 -5.63 5.36 -5.05
N SER A 7 -4.70 5.88 -4.25
CA SER A 7 -3.28 5.96 -4.58
C SER A 7 -2.43 4.80 -4.05
N ARG A 8 -2.91 4.17 -2.97
CA ARG A 8 -2.26 3.09 -2.23
C ARG A 8 -3.27 1.96 -2.07
N ILE A 9 -2.90 0.78 -2.53
CA ILE A 9 -3.77 -0.40 -2.49
C ILE A 9 -3.01 -1.50 -1.74
N PRO A 10 -3.50 -1.97 -0.59
CA PRO A 10 -2.88 -3.11 0.08
C PRO A 10 -3.10 -4.38 -0.75
N VAL A 11 -2.02 -5.12 -0.97
CA VAL A 11 -2.04 -6.41 -1.65
C VAL A 11 -1.80 -7.49 -0.61
N TYR A 12 -2.62 -8.53 -0.60
CA TYR A 12 -2.60 -9.59 0.39
C TYR A 12 -2.80 -10.96 -0.27
N ASP A 13 -2.28 -12.00 0.38
CA ASP A 13 -2.39 -13.38 -0.10
C ASP A 13 -3.58 -14.09 0.56
N ARG A 14 -4.63 -14.32 -0.23
CA ARG A 14 -5.89 -15.02 0.09
C ARG A 14 -6.73 -14.37 1.20
N ASN A 15 -6.11 -13.85 2.25
CA ASN A 15 -6.71 -13.25 3.43
C ASN A 15 -6.08 -11.87 3.69
N GLN A 16 -6.90 -10.90 4.06
CA GLN A 16 -6.50 -9.53 4.40
C GLN A 16 -5.47 -9.45 5.54
N SER A 17 -5.38 -10.47 6.41
CA SER A 17 -4.35 -10.55 7.44
C SER A 17 -2.94 -10.83 6.90
N ARG A 18 -2.83 -11.36 5.68
CA ARG A 18 -1.55 -11.71 5.03
C ARG A 18 -1.12 -10.65 4.04
N ILE A 19 -0.82 -9.45 4.53
CA ILE A 19 -0.38 -8.34 3.69
C ILE A 19 0.98 -8.66 3.07
N LYS A 20 1.07 -8.58 1.73
CA LYS A 20 2.28 -8.77 0.94
C LYS A 20 3.00 -7.46 0.65
N GLY A 21 2.26 -6.35 0.59
CA GLY A 21 2.81 -5.01 0.40
C GLY A 21 1.74 -3.98 0.05
N ILE A 22 2.20 -2.78 -0.32
CA ILE A 22 1.35 -1.71 -0.82
C ILE A 22 1.70 -1.47 -2.28
N LEU A 23 0.70 -1.54 -3.15
CA LEU A 23 0.80 -1.13 -4.54
C LEU A 23 0.50 0.36 -4.67
N TYR A 24 1.48 1.14 -5.13
CA TYR A 24 1.25 2.54 -5.44
C TYR A 24 0.78 2.70 -6.88
N THR A 25 -0.18 3.59 -7.08
CA THR A 25 -0.69 3.87 -8.44
C THR A 25 0.39 4.46 -9.34
N LYS A 26 1.35 5.21 -8.78
CA LYS A 26 2.49 5.77 -9.54
C LYS A 26 3.40 4.68 -10.11
N ASP A 27 3.52 3.55 -9.42
CA ASP A 27 4.39 2.45 -9.84
C ASP A 27 3.78 1.65 -11.01
N LEU A 28 2.48 1.86 -11.28
CA LEU A 28 1.77 1.30 -12.42
C LEU A 28 1.84 2.21 -13.67
N ILE A 29 2.43 3.40 -13.57
CA ILE A 29 2.58 4.30 -14.72
C ILE A 29 3.61 3.71 -15.67
N GLY A 30 3.21 3.49 -16.93
CA GLY A 30 4.11 2.94 -17.96
C GLY A 30 4.20 1.41 -17.96
N VAL A 31 3.41 0.71 -17.13
CA VAL A 31 3.25 -0.74 -17.27
C VAL A 31 2.51 -1.03 -18.58
N ILE A 32 3.09 -1.94 -19.37
CA ILE A 32 2.59 -2.36 -20.68
C ILE A 32 2.19 -3.84 -20.64
N GLU A 33 1.40 -4.29 -21.62
CA GLU A 33 0.90 -5.69 -21.64
C GLU A 33 1.99 -6.75 -21.72
N SER A 34 3.18 -6.42 -22.24
CA SER A 34 4.32 -7.32 -22.29
C SER A 34 5.13 -7.39 -20.99
N ASP A 35 4.69 -6.71 -19.94
CA ASP A 35 5.34 -6.75 -18.64
C ASP A 35 4.98 -8.05 -17.90
N GLU A 36 5.96 -8.92 -17.72
CA GLU A 36 5.77 -10.23 -17.08
C GLU A 36 5.81 -10.16 -15.55
N ARG A 37 6.07 -8.97 -14.98
CA ARG A 37 6.11 -8.80 -13.53
C ARG A 37 4.74 -9.02 -12.91
N THR A 38 4.73 -9.79 -11.84
CA THR A 38 3.56 -10.01 -11.00
C THR A 38 3.26 -8.77 -10.15
N ILE A 39 2.01 -8.65 -9.69
CA ILE A 39 1.60 -7.55 -8.80
C ILE A 39 2.44 -7.50 -7.52
N GLU A 40 2.87 -8.67 -7.00
CA GLU A 40 3.70 -8.74 -5.79
C GLU A 40 5.07 -8.08 -6.00
N GLU A 41 5.64 -8.16 -7.21
CA GLU A 41 6.91 -7.53 -7.56
C GLU A 41 6.82 -6.00 -7.68
N PHE A 42 5.62 -5.47 -7.97
CA PHE A 42 5.37 -4.02 -7.93
C PHE A 42 5.09 -3.49 -6.52
N CYS A 43 4.82 -4.37 -5.55
CA CYS A 43 4.43 -3.93 -4.22
C CYS A 43 5.65 -3.49 -3.40
N SER A 44 5.56 -2.29 -2.81
CA SER A 44 6.53 -1.84 -1.83
C SER A 44 6.19 -2.37 -0.44
N LYS A 45 7.22 -2.83 0.28
CA LYS A 45 7.14 -3.26 1.69
C LYS A 45 7.61 -2.19 2.67
N GLU A 46 8.21 -1.10 2.18
CA GLU A 46 8.97 -0.16 3.01
C GLU A 46 8.13 0.73 3.93
N ASN A 47 6.79 0.68 3.84
CA ASN A 47 5.91 1.49 4.68
C ASN A 47 4.65 0.72 5.12
N LEU A 48 4.79 -0.59 5.33
CA LEU A 48 3.72 -1.37 5.94
C LEU A 48 3.55 -0.94 7.41
N ILE A 49 2.39 -0.38 7.71
CA ILE A 49 1.98 -0.07 9.08
C ILE A 49 1.02 -1.15 9.52
N GLU A 50 1.49 -1.98 10.45
CA GLU A 50 0.62 -2.92 11.16
C GLU A 50 -0.02 -2.22 12.34
N VAL A 51 -1.34 -2.40 12.45
CA VAL A 51 -2.16 -1.77 13.48
C VAL A 51 -2.91 -2.87 14.22
N LYS A 52 -3.05 -2.71 15.53
CA LYS A 52 -3.91 -3.59 16.32
C LYS A 52 -5.34 -3.07 16.24
N GLU A 53 -6.31 -3.98 16.24
CA GLU A 53 -7.74 -3.62 16.25
C GLU A 53 -8.10 -2.76 17.47
N SER A 54 -7.46 -3.02 18.63
CA SER A 54 -7.66 -2.26 19.85
C SER A 54 -6.86 -0.95 19.94
N MET A 55 -6.10 -0.58 18.89
CA MET A 55 -5.29 0.64 18.89
C MET A 55 -6.21 1.87 18.85
N LYS A 56 -5.99 2.81 19.77
CA LYS A 56 -6.74 4.08 19.77
C LYS A 56 -6.41 4.90 18.51
N LEU A 57 -7.40 5.65 18.02
CA LEU A 57 -7.30 6.43 16.80
C LEU A 57 -6.20 7.50 16.86
N ASP A 58 -6.02 8.16 18.01
CA ASP A 58 -4.95 9.13 18.23
C ASP A 58 -3.56 8.52 18.02
N ASN A 59 -3.31 7.34 18.59
CA ASN A 59 -2.08 6.59 18.41
C ASN A 59 -1.89 6.15 16.95
N LEU A 60 -2.96 5.73 16.29
CA LEU A 60 -2.93 5.36 14.87
C LEU A 60 -2.55 6.55 13.98
N LEU A 61 -3.19 7.70 14.16
CA LEU A 61 -2.91 8.89 13.36
C LEU A 61 -1.48 9.41 13.59
N ASN A 62 -1.02 9.42 14.84
CA ASN A 62 0.35 9.78 15.18
C ASN A 62 1.37 8.84 14.53
N LEU A 63 1.08 7.53 14.52
CA LEU A 63 1.91 6.54 13.85
C LEU A 63 2.01 6.80 12.34
N MET A 64 0.90 7.15 11.68
CA MET A 64 0.87 7.48 10.25
C MET A 64 1.69 8.74 9.92
N VAL A 65 1.66 9.76 10.79
CA VAL A 65 2.47 10.97 10.65
C VAL A 65 3.95 10.65 10.85
N TYR A 66 4.30 9.92 11.92
CA TYR A 66 5.67 9.57 12.26
C TYR A 66 6.38 8.77 11.18
N ARG A 67 5.70 7.76 10.61
CA ARG A 67 6.24 6.90 9.56
C ARG A 67 6.38 7.59 8.20
N LYS A 68 6.09 8.90 8.09
CA LYS A 68 6.08 9.64 6.83
C LYS A 68 5.31 8.89 5.75
N CYS A 69 4.06 8.52 6.03
CA CYS A 69 3.08 8.17 4.98
C CYS A 69 2.69 9.42 4.17
N THR A 70 3.69 10.19 3.76
CA THR A 70 3.57 11.43 3.00
C THR A 70 3.69 11.14 1.53
N TRP A 71 2.77 11.71 0.77
CA TRP A 71 2.69 11.67 -0.68
C TRP A 71 3.96 12.26 -1.27
N HIS A 72 4.81 11.43 -1.87
CA HIS A 72 5.85 11.89 -2.77
C HIS A 72 5.21 11.92 -4.16
N TRP A 73 4.91 13.14 -4.62
CA TRP A 73 4.42 13.44 -5.97
C TRP A 73 5.54 13.31 -6.99
#